data_AF-K0SLG0-F1
#
_entry.id   AF-K0SLG0-F1
#
_cell.length_a   1.000
_cell.length_b   1.000
_cell.length_c   1.000
_cell.angle_alpha   90.00
_cell.angle_beta   90.00
_cell.angle_gamma   90.00
#
_symmetry.space_group_name_H-M   'P 1'
#
loop_
_entity.id
_entity.type
_entity.pdbx_description
1 polymer ?
#
loop_
_entity_poly.entity_id
_entity_poly.type
_entity_poly.pdbx_seq_one_letter_code
_entity_poly.pdbx_strand_id
1 'polypeptide(L)'
;MAYYTISNYLQGVDNLNGDESKSPANIKVADLTDDVFNYIFRKGFALPEGSAIPAETLEKMRSEFRYWYPMDLRVSAKDLIPNHLTMALYNHAAVWDDEPDLWPRGYYTNGHIMVDAEKMSKSKGNFLMMLETINKFSADATRFACADAGDTLDDANFERSTANSAIVSLSNEAAWIKEVLVDADPSSYRSGDDLNFMDKVFENETNRLVKATEKCFEEMQFREGLQRGMVRDNDC
;
A
#
# COMPACT_ATOMS: atom_id res chain seq x y z
N MET A 1 -1.91 2.26 -15.82
CA MET A 1 -1.89 2.97 -14.52
C MET A 1 -1.96 4.48 -14.73
N ALA A 2 -1.41 5.01 -15.82
CA ALA A 2 -1.53 6.42 -16.22
C ALA A 2 -2.95 7.03 -16.08
N TYR A 3 -4.01 6.29 -16.43
CA TYR A 3 -5.40 6.77 -16.24
C TYR A 3 -5.72 7.22 -14.81
N TYR A 4 -5.14 6.59 -13.78
CA TYR A 4 -5.38 6.97 -12.39
C TYR A 4 -5.00 8.43 -12.11
N THR A 5 -3.95 8.93 -12.77
CA THR A 5 -3.43 10.30 -12.59
C THR A 5 -4.40 11.38 -13.03
N ILE A 6 -5.39 11.05 -13.88
CA ILE A 6 -6.37 12.01 -14.42
C ILE A 6 -7.82 11.66 -14.09
N SER A 7 -8.06 10.49 -13.50
CA SER A 7 -9.41 9.97 -13.22
C SER A 7 -10.26 10.88 -12.31
N ASN A 8 -9.63 11.67 -11.45
CA ASN A 8 -10.26 12.68 -10.59
C ASN A 8 -10.85 13.86 -11.38
N TYR A 9 -10.34 14.17 -12.57
CA TYR A 9 -10.93 15.17 -13.47
C TYR A 9 -12.06 14.58 -14.31
N LEU A 10 -11.96 13.28 -14.64
CA LEU A 10 -12.89 12.59 -15.53
C LEU A 10 -14.12 12.08 -14.78
N GLN A 11 -14.00 10.95 -14.09
CA GLN A 11 -15.12 10.31 -13.39
C GLN A 11 -15.34 10.89 -11.99
N GLY A 12 -14.27 11.28 -11.28
CA GLY A 12 -14.39 11.82 -9.91
C GLY A 12 -14.73 10.78 -8.84
N VAL A 13 -15.18 11.28 -7.69
CA VAL A 13 -15.55 10.49 -6.51
C VAL A 13 -16.97 9.92 -6.66
N ASP A 14 -17.22 8.71 -6.15
CA ASP A 14 -18.53 8.04 -6.14
C ASP A 14 -19.20 7.85 -7.52
N ASN A 15 -18.40 7.76 -8.58
CA ASN A 15 -18.86 7.61 -9.96
C ASN A 15 -18.11 6.47 -10.69
N LEU A 16 -18.15 5.26 -10.11
CA LEU A 16 -17.40 4.12 -10.63
C LEU A 16 -17.86 3.65 -12.02
N ASN A 17 -19.11 3.93 -12.40
CA ASN A 17 -19.64 3.62 -13.73
C ASN A 17 -19.25 4.66 -14.79
N GLY A 18 -18.60 5.76 -14.42
CA GLY A 18 -18.15 6.79 -15.36
C GLY A 18 -19.29 7.56 -16.01
N ASP A 19 -20.36 7.84 -15.27
CA ASP A 19 -21.47 8.69 -15.75
C ASP A 19 -20.93 10.12 -15.99
N GLU A 20 -20.85 10.51 -17.26
CA GLU A 20 -20.30 11.80 -17.68
C GLU A 20 -21.06 13.01 -17.11
N SER A 21 -22.34 12.84 -16.76
CA SER A 21 -23.13 13.90 -16.12
C SER A 21 -22.62 14.28 -14.72
N LYS A 22 -21.81 13.41 -14.11
CA LYS A 22 -21.18 13.61 -12.81
C LYS A 22 -19.69 13.94 -12.90
N SER A 23 -19.18 14.19 -14.12
CA SER A 23 -17.77 14.54 -14.31
C SER A 23 -17.44 15.83 -13.56
N PRO A 24 -16.42 15.85 -12.68
CA PRO A 24 -16.05 17.06 -11.94
C PRO A 24 -15.63 18.21 -12.85
N ALA A 25 -15.02 17.90 -13.99
CA ALA A 25 -14.62 18.89 -14.99
C ALA A 25 -15.66 19.08 -16.12
N ASN A 26 -16.85 18.48 -16.01
CA ASN A 26 -17.91 18.49 -17.03
C ASN A 26 -17.42 18.00 -18.41
N ILE A 27 -16.52 17.02 -18.43
CA ILE A 27 -15.96 16.47 -19.68
C ILE A 27 -16.87 15.35 -20.17
N LYS A 28 -17.29 15.42 -21.43
CA LYS A 28 -18.05 14.35 -22.06
C LYS A 28 -17.11 13.29 -22.60
N VAL A 29 -17.59 12.04 -22.69
CA VAL A 29 -16.83 10.93 -23.26
C VAL A 29 -16.42 11.24 -24.71
N ALA A 30 -17.30 11.90 -25.47
CA ALA A 30 -17.04 12.28 -26.86
C ALA A 30 -15.90 13.30 -27.02
N ASP A 31 -15.55 14.05 -25.96
CA ASP A 31 -14.50 15.07 -26.00
C ASP A 31 -13.10 14.46 -25.74
N LEU A 32 -13.03 13.21 -25.27
CA LEU A 32 -11.80 12.48 -24.97
C LEU A 32 -11.26 11.78 -26.22
N THR A 33 -10.65 12.55 -27.11
CA THR A 33 -10.07 12.06 -28.36
C THR A 33 -8.63 11.56 -28.18
N ASP A 34 -8.09 10.89 -29.21
CA ASP A 34 -6.68 10.47 -29.25
C ASP A 34 -5.73 11.66 -29.07
N ASP A 35 -6.05 12.83 -29.64
CA ASP A 35 -5.22 14.04 -29.49
C ASP A 35 -5.17 14.53 -28.04
N VAL A 36 -6.29 14.45 -27.31
CA VAL A 36 -6.34 14.76 -25.88
C VAL A 36 -5.43 13.83 -25.08
N PHE A 37 -5.52 12.51 -25.32
CA PHE A 37 -4.66 11.56 -24.61
C PHE A 37 -3.19 11.67 -25.01
N ASN A 38 -2.89 11.91 -26.29
CA ASN A 38 -1.54 12.15 -26.77
C ASN A 38 -0.94 13.41 -26.11
N TYR A 39 -1.69 14.51 -26.00
CA TYR A 39 -1.25 15.72 -25.30
C TYR A 39 -0.93 15.47 -23.83
N ILE A 40 -1.80 14.76 -23.12
CA ILE A 40 -1.64 14.48 -21.68
C ILE A 40 -0.45 13.54 -21.45
N PHE A 41 -0.40 12.41 -22.16
CA PHE A 41 0.49 11.31 -21.80
C PHE A 41 1.81 11.29 -22.56
N ARG A 42 1.93 11.95 -23.71
CA ARG A 42 3.12 11.83 -24.57
C ARG A 42 3.82 13.17 -24.75
N LYS A 43 5.14 13.11 -24.94
CA LYS A 43 5.95 14.30 -25.20
C LYS A 43 5.78 14.77 -26.64
N GLY A 44 6.01 16.06 -26.86
CA GLY A 44 5.99 16.65 -28.20
C GLY A 44 4.61 16.93 -28.80
N PHE A 45 3.52 16.45 -28.18
CA PHE A 45 2.15 16.78 -28.61
C PHE A 45 1.73 18.17 -28.11
N ALA A 46 1.25 18.98 -29.04
CA ALA A 46 0.68 20.30 -28.80
C ALA A 46 -0.74 20.20 -28.23
N LEU A 47 -1.22 21.30 -27.65
CA LEU A 47 -2.60 21.38 -27.17
C LEU A 47 -3.57 21.10 -28.35
N PRO A 48 -4.57 20.21 -28.20
CA PRO A 48 -5.45 19.85 -29.30
C PRO A 48 -6.30 21.04 -29.76
N GLU A 49 -6.18 21.40 -31.05
CA GLU A 49 -6.97 22.48 -31.64
C GLU A 49 -8.47 22.13 -31.64
N GLY A 50 -9.31 23.07 -31.20
CA GLY A 50 -10.76 22.87 -31.18
C GLY A 50 -11.27 21.88 -30.12
N SER A 51 -10.43 21.49 -29.14
CA SER A 51 -10.90 20.69 -28.01
C SER A 51 -12.03 21.42 -27.26
N ALA A 52 -13.09 20.68 -26.92
CA ALA A 52 -14.14 21.16 -26.03
C ALA A 52 -13.69 21.22 -24.56
N ILE A 53 -12.58 20.55 -24.22
CA ILE A 53 -12.00 20.56 -22.88
C ILE A 53 -11.15 21.83 -22.73
N PRO A 54 -11.36 22.65 -21.68
CA PRO A 54 -10.57 23.86 -21.46
C PRO A 54 -9.07 23.56 -21.39
N ALA A 55 -8.26 24.43 -22.02
CA ALA A 55 -6.81 24.31 -22.07
C ALA A 55 -6.18 24.15 -20.67
N GLU A 56 -6.64 24.96 -19.71
CA GLU A 56 -6.18 24.91 -18.32
C GLU A 56 -6.45 23.53 -17.68
N THR A 57 -7.58 22.89 -18.00
CA THR A 57 -7.90 21.55 -17.50
C THR A 57 -6.98 20.50 -18.10
N LEU A 58 -6.71 20.59 -19.40
CA LEU A 58 -5.77 19.68 -20.08
C LEU A 58 -4.33 19.85 -19.54
N GLU A 59 -3.89 21.08 -19.28
CA GLU A 59 -2.60 21.38 -18.67
C GLU A 59 -2.47 20.79 -17.26
N LYS A 60 -3.54 20.88 -16.45
CA LYS A 60 -3.59 20.25 -15.12
C LYS A 60 -3.50 18.73 -15.21
N MET A 61 -4.27 18.10 -16.08
CA MET A 61 -4.21 16.64 -16.30
C MET A 61 -2.81 16.19 -16.74
N ARG A 62 -2.19 16.92 -17.67
CA ARG A 62 -0.81 16.66 -18.11
C ARG A 62 0.17 16.81 -16.95
N SER A 63 0.04 17.88 -16.16
CA SER A 63 0.92 18.14 -15.01
C SER A 63 0.80 17.05 -13.95
N GLU A 64 -0.40 16.57 -13.65
CA GLU A 64 -0.66 15.47 -12.72
C GLU A 64 -0.02 14.17 -13.21
N PHE A 65 -0.20 13.82 -14.48
CA PHE A 65 0.49 12.68 -15.06
C PHE A 65 2.01 12.83 -14.94
N ARG A 66 2.56 13.98 -15.32
CA ARG A 66 4.01 14.23 -15.30
C ARG A 66 4.61 14.32 -13.90
N TYR A 67 3.80 14.58 -12.88
CA TYR A 67 4.22 14.55 -11.49
C TYR A 67 4.20 13.12 -10.91
N TRP A 68 3.11 12.38 -11.14
CA TRP A 68 2.90 11.07 -10.52
C TRP A 68 3.54 9.88 -11.26
N TYR A 69 3.87 10.04 -12.55
CA TYR A 69 4.56 9.01 -13.32
C TYR A 69 6.07 9.27 -13.34
N PRO A 70 6.91 8.21 -13.35
CA PRO A 70 6.60 6.79 -13.55
C PRO A 70 5.91 6.10 -12.38
N MET A 71 5.35 4.92 -12.64
CA MET A 71 4.88 4.04 -11.57
C MET A 71 6.07 3.51 -10.75
N ASP A 72 6.24 4.02 -9.53
CA ASP A 72 7.34 3.62 -8.63
C ASP A 72 7.28 2.14 -8.25
N LEU A 73 6.09 1.64 -7.91
CA LEU A 73 5.90 0.27 -7.43
C LEU A 73 4.58 -0.33 -7.92
N ARG A 74 4.65 -1.56 -8.44
CA ARG A 74 3.49 -2.43 -8.68
C ARG A 74 3.62 -3.72 -7.89
N VAL A 75 2.68 -3.93 -6.96
CA VAL A 75 2.59 -5.15 -6.16
C VAL A 75 1.63 -6.14 -6.83
N SER A 76 2.02 -7.42 -6.91
CA SER A 76 1.15 -8.47 -7.44
C SER A 76 1.57 -9.87 -7.01
N ALA A 77 0.72 -10.88 -7.24
CA ALA A 77 1.11 -12.26 -7.04
C ALA A 77 1.99 -12.78 -8.20
N LYS A 78 2.81 -13.79 -7.89
CA LYS A 78 3.78 -14.39 -8.83
C LYS A 78 3.15 -14.99 -10.10
N ASP A 79 1.87 -15.33 -10.06
CA ASP A 79 1.12 -15.86 -11.20
C ASP A 79 0.94 -14.84 -12.34
N LEU A 80 1.03 -13.53 -12.05
CA LEU A 80 0.92 -12.48 -13.07
C LEU A 80 2.24 -12.14 -13.77
N ILE A 81 3.37 -12.66 -13.28
CA ILE A 81 4.70 -12.45 -13.89
C ILE A 81 4.71 -12.84 -15.38
N PRO A 82 4.36 -14.08 -15.79
CA PRO A 82 4.46 -14.51 -17.18
C PRO A 82 3.42 -13.87 -18.12
N ASN A 83 2.51 -13.04 -17.59
CA ASN A 83 1.44 -12.42 -18.38
C ASN A 83 1.36 -10.90 -18.13
N HIS A 84 0.48 -10.43 -17.24
CA HIS A 84 0.14 -9.04 -17.04
C HIS A 84 1.36 -8.16 -16.71
N LEU A 85 2.26 -8.60 -15.83
CA LEU A 85 3.43 -7.78 -15.48
C LEU A 85 4.41 -7.67 -16.66
N THR A 86 4.61 -8.77 -17.40
CA THR A 86 5.40 -8.76 -18.64
C THR A 86 4.75 -7.87 -19.71
N MET A 87 3.44 -8.01 -19.94
CA MET A 87 2.69 -7.16 -20.87
C MET A 87 2.70 -5.69 -20.46
N ALA A 88 2.66 -5.39 -19.16
CA ALA A 88 2.77 -4.02 -18.67
C ALA A 88 4.10 -3.39 -19.10
N LEU A 89 5.23 -4.10 -18.96
CA LEU A 89 6.53 -3.63 -19.46
C LEU A 89 6.50 -3.36 -20.98
N TYR A 90 6.00 -4.31 -21.78
CA TYR A 90 5.90 -4.14 -23.24
C TYR A 90 5.04 -2.92 -23.62
N ASN A 91 3.88 -2.75 -23.00
CA ASN A 91 2.98 -1.63 -23.31
C ASN A 91 3.61 -0.29 -22.91
N HIS A 92 4.29 -0.21 -21.76
CA HIS A 92 4.97 1.04 -21.37
C HIS A 92 6.10 1.39 -22.34
N ALA A 93 6.92 0.40 -22.71
CA ALA A 93 7.99 0.60 -23.68
C ALA A 93 7.48 0.98 -25.08
N ALA A 94 6.29 0.50 -25.47
CA ALA A 94 5.70 0.84 -26.78
C ALA A 94 5.04 2.23 -26.82
N VAL A 95 4.43 2.68 -25.71
CA VAL A 95 3.74 3.98 -25.64
C VAL A 95 4.71 5.13 -25.41
N TRP A 96 5.75 4.90 -24.60
CA TRP A 96 6.76 5.87 -24.17
C TRP A 96 8.16 5.40 -24.57
N ASP A 97 8.33 5.02 -25.83
CA ASP A 97 9.61 4.56 -26.38
C ASP A 97 10.68 5.66 -26.37
N ASP A 98 10.26 6.92 -26.49
CA ASP A 98 11.09 8.12 -26.43
C ASP A 98 11.23 8.72 -25.02
N GLU A 99 10.56 8.14 -24.01
CA GLU A 99 10.62 8.57 -22.61
C GLU A 99 10.82 7.38 -21.64
N PRO A 100 12.00 6.71 -21.64
CA PRO A 100 12.28 5.57 -20.75
C PRO A 100 12.11 5.86 -19.26
N ASP A 101 12.25 7.12 -18.84
CA ASP A 101 12.01 7.57 -17.47
C ASP A 101 10.54 7.40 -17.02
N LEU A 102 9.60 7.21 -17.95
CA LEU A 102 8.19 6.91 -17.66
C LEU A 102 7.91 5.40 -17.51
N TRP A 103 8.92 4.55 -17.70
CA TRP A 103 8.76 3.11 -17.55
C TRP A 103 8.63 2.70 -16.07
N PRO A 104 7.97 1.58 -15.75
CA PRO A 104 7.82 1.11 -14.37
C PRO A 104 9.16 0.96 -13.65
N ARG A 105 9.27 1.52 -12.44
CA ARG A 105 10.53 1.50 -11.68
C ARG A 105 10.72 0.23 -10.85
N GLY A 106 9.62 -0.37 -10.39
CA GLY A 106 9.67 -1.51 -9.49
C GLY A 106 8.44 -2.40 -9.57
N TYR A 107 8.67 -3.70 -9.46
CA TYR A 107 7.65 -4.70 -9.20
C TYR A 107 8.02 -5.47 -7.95
N TYR A 108 7.07 -5.62 -7.04
CA TYR A 108 7.19 -6.53 -5.90
C TYR A 108 6.19 -7.66 -6.09
N THR A 109 6.67 -8.90 -6.01
CA THR A 109 5.82 -10.07 -6.21
C THR A 109 5.83 -11.00 -5.01
N ASN A 110 4.63 -11.44 -4.63
CA ASN A 110 4.40 -12.35 -3.50
C ASN A 110 3.87 -13.71 -3.97
N GLY A 111 3.97 -14.74 -3.13
CA GLY A 111 3.30 -16.01 -3.36
C GLY A 111 1.78 -15.95 -3.18
N HIS A 112 1.11 -17.08 -3.39
CA HIS A 112 -0.33 -17.17 -3.13
C HIS A 112 -0.61 -17.22 -1.63
N ILE A 113 -1.81 -16.82 -1.23
CA ILE A 113 -2.23 -16.88 0.17
C ILE A 113 -2.76 -18.27 0.51
N MET A 114 -2.20 -18.87 1.56
CA MET A 114 -2.72 -20.03 2.28
C MET A 114 -3.49 -19.57 3.52
N VAL A 115 -4.32 -20.46 4.07
CA VAL A 115 -4.98 -20.23 5.36
C VAL A 115 -4.72 -21.44 6.25
N ASP A 116 -4.11 -21.20 7.41
CA ASP A 116 -3.72 -22.23 8.38
C ASP A 116 -2.93 -23.39 7.70
N ALA A 117 -1.91 -23.02 6.92
CA ALA A 117 -1.04 -23.90 6.13
C ALA A 117 -1.74 -24.73 5.04
N GLU A 118 -3.01 -24.45 4.75
CA GLU A 118 -3.75 -25.11 3.69
C GLU A 118 -4.09 -24.16 2.53
N LYS A 119 -4.10 -24.71 1.31
CA LYS A 119 -4.65 -24.00 0.15
C LYS A 119 -6.08 -23.54 0.45
N MET A 120 -6.33 -22.25 0.28
CA MET A 120 -7.64 -21.65 0.49
C MET A 120 -8.64 -22.18 -0.57
N SER A 121 -9.73 -22.82 -0.14
CA SER A 121 -10.79 -23.25 -1.06
C SER A 121 -12.16 -23.24 -0.41
N LYS A 122 -13.19 -22.90 -1.20
CA LYS A 122 -14.59 -22.95 -0.73
C LYS A 122 -15.02 -24.37 -0.35
N SER A 123 -14.55 -25.38 -1.10
CA SER A 123 -14.91 -26.78 -0.86
C SER A 123 -14.34 -27.36 0.44
N LYS A 124 -13.21 -26.83 0.93
CA LYS A 124 -12.62 -27.21 2.21
C LYS A 124 -13.20 -26.44 3.40
N GLY A 125 -14.03 -25.42 3.15
CA GLY A 125 -14.58 -24.56 4.20
C GLY A 125 -13.57 -23.63 4.87
N ASN A 126 -12.33 -23.54 4.37
CA ASN A 126 -11.28 -22.67 4.92
C ASN A 126 -11.17 -21.32 4.17
N PHE A 127 -12.14 -21.00 3.31
CA PHE A 127 -12.19 -19.75 2.54
C PHE A 127 -12.55 -18.56 3.42
N LEU A 128 -11.82 -17.46 3.28
CA LEU A 128 -12.01 -16.24 4.06
C LEU A 128 -12.30 -15.06 3.13
N MET A 129 -13.50 -14.49 3.20
CA MET A 129 -13.79 -13.23 2.52
C MET A 129 -13.23 -12.07 3.35
N MET A 130 -12.78 -11.00 2.68
CA MET A 130 -12.18 -9.83 3.34
C MET A 130 -13.08 -9.24 4.42
N LEU A 131 -14.34 -8.92 4.10
CA LEU A 131 -15.26 -8.29 5.05
C LEU A 131 -15.63 -9.22 6.22
N GLU A 132 -15.80 -10.51 5.96
CA GLU A 132 -16.04 -11.51 7.01
C GLU A 132 -14.84 -11.62 7.96
N THR A 133 -13.63 -11.58 7.41
CA THR A 133 -12.38 -11.63 8.17
C THR A 133 -12.22 -10.39 9.04
N ILE A 134 -12.47 -9.20 8.49
CA ILE A 134 -12.46 -7.93 9.23
C ILE A 134 -13.51 -7.94 10.35
N ASN A 135 -14.74 -8.40 10.07
CA ASN A 135 -15.77 -8.49 11.11
C ASN A 135 -15.42 -9.49 12.21
N LYS A 136 -14.66 -10.54 11.86
CA LYS A 136 -14.25 -11.58 12.81
C LYS A 136 -13.07 -11.16 13.68
N PHE A 137 -12.07 -10.48 13.10
CA PHE A 137 -10.80 -10.20 13.78
C PHE A 137 -10.51 -8.71 14.00
N SER A 138 -11.35 -7.79 13.51
CA SER A 138 -11.05 -6.37 13.27
C SER A 138 -10.13 -6.13 12.07
N ALA A 139 -10.11 -4.89 11.57
CA ALA A 139 -9.23 -4.49 10.49
C ALA A 139 -7.75 -4.57 10.91
N ASP A 140 -7.42 -4.15 12.12
CA ASP A 140 -6.03 -4.06 12.59
C ASP A 140 -5.42 -5.44 12.81
N ALA A 141 -6.12 -6.35 13.50
CA ALA A 141 -5.59 -7.70 13.70
C ALA A 141 -5.54 -8.51 12.39
N THR A 142 -6.47 -8.25 11.45
CA THR A 142 -6.38 -8.83 10.10
C THR A 142 -5.13 -8.34 9.37
N ARG A 143 -4.86 -7.03 9.40
CA ARG A 143 -3.66 -6.44 8.78
C ARG A 143 -2.37 -6.93 9.44
N PHE A 144 -2.37 -7.10 10.75
CA PHE A 144 -1.26 -7.69 11.50
C PHE A 144 -0.95 -9.09 10.99
N ALA A 145 -1.96 -9.97 10.92
CA ALA A 145 -1.77 -11.33 10.42
C ALA A 145 -1.38 -11.36 8.94
N CYS A 146 -1.84 -10.42 8.13
CA CYS A 146 -1.38 -10.28 6.74
C CYS A 146 0.08 -9.83 6.64
N ALA A 147 0.56 -8.95 7.52
CA ALA A 147 1.95 -8.52 7.55
C ALA A 147 2.88 -9.67 8.00
N ASP A 148 2.43 -10.50 8.95
CA ASP A 148 3.17 -11.69 9.40
C ASP A 148 3.15 -12.85 8.38
N ALA A 149 2.18 -12.86 7.45
CA ALA A 149 1.91 -14.01 6.59
C ALA A 149 3.08 -14.41 5.67
N GLY A 150 3.90 -13.44 5.24
CA GLY A 150 5.07 -13.69 4.40
C GLY A 150 5.38 -12.56 3.42
N ASP A 151 6.66 -12.34 3.22
CA ASP A 151 7.26 -11.27 2.40
C ASP A 151 8.27 -11.83 1.37
N THR A 152 8.06 -13.07 0.92
CA THR A 152 8.85 -13.72 -0.13
C THR A 152 7.99 -14.14 -1.32
N LEU A 153 8.61 -14.76 -2.33
CA LEU A 153 7.92 -15.40 -3.46
C LEU A 153 7.26 -16.74 -3.11
N ASP A 154 7.59 -17.31 -1.95
CA ASP A 154 6.91 -18.49 -1.44
C ASP A 154 5.48 -18.15 -1.03
N ASP A 155 4.62 -19.17 -0.99
CA ASP A 155 3.22 -18.94 -0.62
C ASP A 155 3.12 -18.45 0.83
N ALA A 156 2.48 -17.30 1.00
CA ALA A 156 2.27 -16.67 2.30
C ALA A 156 1.18 -17.43 3.07
N ASN A 157 1.22 -17.39 4.40
CA ASN A 157 0.29 -18.12 5.25
C ASN A 157 -0.48 -17.18 6.19
N PHE A 158 -1.77 -17.01 5.96
CA PHE A 158 -2.64 -16.33 6.91
C PHE A 158 -3.03 -17.31 8.02
N GLU A 159 -2.52 -17.08 9.24
CA GLU A 159 -2.86 -17.88 10.41
C GLU A 159 -3.94 -17.21 11.25
N ARG A 160 -5.06 -17.91 11.46
CA ARG A 160 -6.16 -17.41 12.30
C ARG A 160 -5.72 -17.27 13.76
N SER A 161 -4.78 -18.10 14.21
CA SER A 161 -4.14 -18.00 15.53
C SER A 161 -3.41 -16.67 15.68
N THR A 162 -2.59 -16.27 14.69
CA THR A 162 -1.89 -14.98 14.69
C THR A 162 -2.87 -13.82 14.76
N ALA A 163 -3.96 -13.84 13.97
CA ALA A 163 -4.98 -12.80 14.03
C ALA A 163 -5.65 -12.71 15.42
N ASN A 164 -5.97 -13.84 16.06
CA ASN A 164 -6.53 -13.85 17.41
C ASN A 164 -5.53 -13.31 18.45
N SER A 165 -4.28 -13.74 18.38
CA SER A 165 -3.22 -13.26 19.28
C SER A 165 -2.99 -11.75 19.13
N ALA A 166 -3.07 -11.23 17.90
CA ALA A 166 -2.96 -9.81 17.63
C ALA A 166 -4.08 -8.99 18.29
N ILE A 167 -5.33 -9.48 18.32
CA ILE A 167 -6.42 -8.81 19.04
C ILE A 167 -6.06 -8.62 20.51
N VAL A 168 -5.57 -9.69 21.16
CA VAL A 168 -5.20 -9.66 22.57
C VAL A 168 -4.02 -8.71 22.80
N SER A 169 -2.98 -8.82 21.97
CA SER A 169 -1.77 -7.99 22.09
C SER A 169 -2.11 -6.50 21.93
N LEU A 170 -2.83 -6.14 20.88
CA LEU A 170 -3.22 -4.75 20.61
C LEU A 170 -4.16 -4.19 21.69
N SER A 171 -5.07 -5.02 22.22
CA SER A 171 -5.97 -4.59 23.31
C SER A 171 -5.20 -4.34 24.60
N ASN A 172 -4.24 -5.21 24.93
CA ASN A 172 -3.38 -5.05 26.10
C ASN A 172 -2.48 -3.83 25.98
N GLU A 173 -1.90 -3.60 24.80
CA GLU A 173 -1.08 -2.43 24.51
C GLU A 173 -1.90 -1.14 24.65
N ALA A 174 -3.09 -1.08 24.04
CA ALA A 174 -3.98 0.08 24.17
C ALA A 174 -4.40 0.35 25.62
N ALA A 175 -4.69 -0.70 26.39
CA ALA A 175 -5.01 -0.58 27.81
C ALA A 175 -3.80 -0.06 28.61
N TRP A 176 -2.61 -0.59 28.34
CA TRP A 176 -1.36 -0.16 28.98
C TRP A 176 -1.02 1.30 28.65
N ILE A 177 -1.15 1.72 27.39
CA ILE A 177 -0.95 3.12 26.97
C ILE A 177 -1.90 4.04 27.75
N LYS A 178 -3.18 3.67 27.86
CA LYS A 178 -4.16 4.45 28.61
C LYS A 178 -3.80 4.50 30.09
N GLU A 179 -3.46 3.36 30.69
CA GLU A 179 -3.05 3.28 32.09
C GLU A 179 -1.87 4.20 32.37
N VAL A 180 -0.82 4.14 31.54
CA VAL A 180 0.45 4.85 31.77
C VAL A 180 0.41 6.33 31.38
N LEU A 181 -0.32 6.70 30.33
CA LEU A 181 -0.31 8.08 29.83
C LEU A 181 -1.52 8.92 30.25
N VAL A 182 -2.64 8.29 30.59
CA VAL A 182 -3.91 8.99 30.87
C VAL A 182 -4.32 8.83 32.33
N ASP A 183 -4.33 7.60 32.82
CA ASP A 183 -4.91 7.29 34.13
C ASP A 183 -3.89 7.42 35.28
N ALA A 184 -2.60 7.20 35.00
CA ALA A 184 -1.54 7.32 36.00
C ALA A 184 -1.18 8.78 36.34
N ASP A 185 -0.84 9.02 37.60
CA ASP A 185 -0.28 10.30 38.05
C ASP A 185 1.16 10.44 37.53
N PRO A 186 1.47 11.45 36.68
CA PRO A 186 2.83 11.63 36.17
C PRO A 186 3.89 11.79 37.27
N SER A 187 3.50 12.27 38.46
CA SER A 187 4.41 12.41 39.61
C SER A 187 4.81 11.08 40.24
N SER A 188 4.10 9.99 39.90
CA SER A 188 4.44 8.63 40.33
C SER A 188 5.63 8.03 39.57
N TYR A 189 6.01 8.62 38.42
CA TYR A 189 7.17 8.20 37.65
C TYR A 189 8.45 8.84 38.17
N ARG A 190 9.57 8.11 38.04
CA ARG A 190 10.89 8.67 38.34
C ARG A 190 11.17 9.83 37.38
N SER A 191 11.58 10.97 37.93
CA SER A 191 11.86 12.22 37.22
C SER A 191 13.35 12.61 37.36
N GLY A 192 13.80 13.53 36.50
CA GLY A 192 15.18 13.99 36.40
C GLY A 192 15.95 13.36 35.23
N ASP A 193 17.09 13.95 34.87
CA ASP A 193 17.86 13.58 33.67
C ASP A 193 18.83 12.41 33.90
N ASP A 194 18.97 11.96 35.15
CA ASP A 194 19.90 10.89 35.52
C ASP A 194 19.35 9.51 35.15
N LEU A 195 19.75 9.02 33.97
CA LEU A 195 19.46 7.67 33.50
C LEU A 195 20.28 6.63 34.28
N ASN A 196 19.59 5.68 34.90
CA ASN A 196 20.22 4.51 35.50
C ASN A 196 20.68 3.51 34.40
N PHE A 197 21.37 2.44 34.80
CA PHE A 197 21.86 1.44 33.84
C PHE A 197 20.75 0.83 32.98
N MET A 198 19.61 0.47 33.59
CA MET A 198 18.49 -0.15 32.88
C MET A 198 17.82 0.82 31.90
N ASP A 199 17.73 2.10 32.25
CA ASP A 199 17.20 3.10 31.32
C ASP A 199 18.06 3.22 30.06
N LYS A 200 19.39 3.25 30.24
CA LYS A 200 20.35 3.33 29.13
C LYS A 200 20.28 2.07 28.25
N VAL A 201 20.12 0.90 28.86
CA VAL A 201 19.94 -0.36 28.13
C VAL A 201 18.64 -0.32 27.32
N PHE A 202 17.54 0.09 27.94
CA PHE A 202 16.23 0.18 27.28
C PHE A 202 16.22 1.18 26.12
N GLU A 203 16.79 2.37 26.33
CA GLU A 203 16.93 3.39 25.29
C GLU A 203 17.80 2.90 24.12
N ASN A 204 18.95 2.30 24.41
CA ASN A 204 19.83 1.75 23.36
C ASN A 204 19.13 0.64 22.57
N GLU A 205 18.41 -0.26 23.25
CA GLU A 205 17.69 -1.34 22.60
C GLU A 205 16.53 -0.82 21.74
N THR A 206 15.78 0.17 22.23
CA THR A 206 14.73 0.84 21.47
C THR A 206 15.30 1.46 20.20
N ASN A 207 16.40 2.22 20.32
CA ASN A 207 17.07 2.83 19.16
C ASN A 207 17.59 1.79 18.16
N ARG A 208 18.06 0.63 18.64
CA ARG A 208 18.50 -0.48 17.79
C ARG A 208 17.33 -1.07 17.01
N LEU A 209 16.22 -1.34 17.67
CA LEU A 209 15.02 -1.91 17.06
C LEU A 209 14.37 -0.93 16.07
N VAL A 210 14.29 0.36 16.40
CA VAL A 210 13.79 1.39 15.47
C VAL A 210 14.54 1.35 14.14
N LYS A 211 15.88 1.36 14.17
CA LYS A 211 16.71 1.30 12.96
C LYS A 211 16.56 -0.03 12.21
N ALA A 212 16.44 -1.13 12.94
CA ALA A 212 16.29 -2.44 12.33
C ALA A 212 14.93 -2.57 11.61
N THR A 213 13.86 -2.07 12.23
CA THR A 213 12.52 -2.03 11.66
C THR A 213 12.44 -1.08 10.46
N GLU A 214 13.04 0.11 10.54
CA GLU A 214 13.15 1.06 9.43
C GLU A 214 13.74 0.39 8.18
N LYS A 215 14.88 -0.30 8.33
CA LYS A 215 15.51 -1.03 7.24
C LYS A 215 14.59 -2.09 6.63
N CYS A 216 13.85 -2.84 7.45
CA CYS A 216 12.90 -3.83 6.94
C CYS A 216 11.78 -3.19 6.11
N PHE A 217 11.28 -2.02 6.52
CA PHE A 217 10.27 -1.29 5.74
C PHE A 217 10.83 -0.73 4.43
N GLU A 218 12.07 -0.24 4.41
CA GLU A 218 12.76 0.19 3.18
C GLU A 218 12.92 -0.96 2.18
N GLU A 219 13.19 -2.17 2.67
CA GLU A 219 13.38 -3.38 1.87
C GLU A 219 12.07 -4.17 1.63
N MET A 220 10.92 -3.64 2.08
CA MET A 220 9.59 -4.28 1.98
C MET A 220 9.49 -5.65 2.67
N GLN A 221 10.31 -5.90 3.70
CA GLN A 221 10.30 -7.09 4.55
C GLN A 221 9.32 -6.91 5.72
N PHE A 222 8.02 -6.88 5.41
CA PHE A 222 6.99 -6.54 6.40
C PHE A 222 6.86 -7.55 7.54
N ARG A 223 7.13 -8.83 7.30
CA ARG A 223 7.08 -9.84 8.36
C ARG A 223 8.22 -9.63 9.33
N GLU A 224 9.44 -9.49 8.81
CA GLU A 224 10.63 -9.23 9.62
C GLU A 224 10.52 -7.90 10.38
N GLY A 225 9.99 -6.86 9.73
CA GLY A 225 9.74 -5.56 10.36
C GLY A 225 8.72 -5.64 11.49
N LEU A 226 7.68 -6.46 11.34
CA LEU A 226 6.70 -6.70 12.40
C LEU A 226 7.30 -7.44 13.59
N GLN A 227 8.14 -8.46 13.33
CA GLN A 227 8.84 -9.17 14.39
C GLN A 227 9.76 -8.20 15.15
N ARG A 228 10.63 -7.46 14.47
CA ARG A 228 11.53 -6.50 15.13
C ARG A 228 10.81 -5.35 15.85
N GLY A 229 9.71 -4.86 15.28
CA GLY A 229 9.01 -3.69 15.76
C GLY A 229 7.97 -3.95 16.85
N MET A 230 7.48 -5.19 16.98
CA MET A 230 6.31 -5.45 17.81
C MET A 230 6.29 -6.84 18.48
N VAL A 231 6.73 -7.89 17.80
CA VAL A 231 6.67 -9.26 18.35
C VAL A 231 8.02 -9.63 18.95
N ARG A 232 8.04 -9.98 20.23
CA ARG A 232 9.27 -10.43 20.87
C ARG A 232 9.74 -11.72 20.19
N ASP A 233 10.88 -11.68 19.49
CA ASP A 233 11.64 -12.89 19.16
C ASP A 233 11.91 -13.62 20.48
N ASN A 234 11.47 -14.88 20.57
CA ASN A 234 11.77 -15.75 21.70
C ASN A 234 13.23 -16.25 21.71
N ASP A 235 14.08 -15.74 20.82
CA ASP A 235 15.46 -16.21 20.58
C ASP A 235 16.55 -15.32 21.21
N CYS A 236 16.24 -14.65 22.33
CA CYS A 236 17.23 -14.02 23.22
C CYS A 236 17.04 -14.45 24.69
#